data_AF-A0AAE3VXN9-F1
#
_entry.id   AF-A0AAE3VXN9-F1
#
_cell.length_a   1.000
_cell.length_b   1.000
_cell.length_c   1.000
_cell.angle_alpha   90.00
_cell.angle_beta   90.00
_cell.angle_gamma   90.00
#
_symmetry.space_group_name_H-M   'P 1'
#
loop_
_entity.id
_entity.type
_entity.pdbx_description
1 polymer ?
#
loop_
_entity_poly.entity_id
_entity_poly.type
_entity_poly.pdbx_seq_one_letter_code
_entity_poly.pdbx_strand_id
1 'polypeptide(L)'
;MSANSDIQAALDNHDWSDAEVASERPRAKIVHSVRLPAEWSEALEAEADRRGTTPSRLMQDFILTGLQQSSAAPEGTVVTTRAALHRALDAALSNAA
;
A
#
# COMPACT_ATOMS: atom_id res chain seq x y z
N MET A 1 -26.48 14.02 23.39
CA MET A 1 -26.38 12.57 23.13
C MET A 1 -27.79 12.09 22.84
N SER A 2 -28.10 11.70 21.61
CA SER A 2 -29.43 11.11 21.32
C SER A 2 -29.47 9.73 21.94
N ALA A 3 -30.56 9.41 22.64
CA ALA A 3 -30.74 8.08 23.20
C ALA A 3 -30.99 7.09 22.05
N ASN A 4 -30.58 5.84 22.22
CA ASN A 4 -30.75 4.80 21.20
C ASN A 4 -32.23 4.62 20.78
N SER A 5 -33.17 4.99 21.66
CA SER A 5 -34.61 5.05 21.40
C SER A 5 -35.00 6.06 20.33
N ASP A 6 -34.33 7.20 20.27
CA ASP A 6 -34.65 8.28 19.33
C ASP A 6 -34.22 7.89 17.91
N ILE A 7 -33.10 7.17 17.82
CA ILE A 7 -32.59 6.61 16.56
C ILE A 7 -33.54 5.53 16.05
N GLN A 8 -34.02 4.64 16.93
CA GLN A 8 -34.96 3.59 16.56
C GLN A 8 -36.30 4.16 16.07
N ALA A 9 -36.86 5.14 16.79
CA ALA A 9 -38.12 5.78 16.39
C ALA A 9 -38.01 6.52 15.03
N ALA A 10 -36.84 7.09 14.73
CA ALA A 10 -36.59 7.73 13.45
C ALA A 10 -36.47 6.71 12.29
N LEU A 11 -35.93 5.52 12.56
CA LEU A 11 -35.83 4.43 11.57
C LEU A 11 -37.21 3.80 11.28
N ASP A 12 -38.03 3.59 12.31
CA ASP A 12 -39.34 2.93 12.17
C ASP A 12 -40.38 3.80 11.46
N ASN A 13 -40.19 5.13 11.42
CA ASN A 13 -41.11 6.09 10.81
C ASN A 13 -40.75 6.47 9.36
N HIS A 14 -39.79 5.78 8.73
CA HIS A 14 -39.38 6.06 7.35
C HIS A 14 -39.81 4.95 6.39
N ASP A 15 -40.24 5.32 5.20
CA ASP A 15 -40.50 4.37 4.12
C ASP A 15 -39.16 3.99 3.46
N TRP A 16 -38.79 2.72 3.57
CA TRP A 16 -37.52 2.17 3.07
C TRP A 16 -37.70 1.40 1.76
N SER A 17 -38.86 1.48 1.11
CA SER A 17 -39.19 0.67 -0.07
C SER A 17 -38.23 0.85 -1.24
N ASP A 18 -37.62 2.05 -1.38
CA ASP A 18 -36.63 2.39 -2.41
C ASP A 18 -35.18 2.41 -1.87
N ALA A 19 -34.94 1.95 -0.64
CA ALA A 19 -33.62 2.00 -0.04
C ALA A 19 -32.70 0.93 -0.64
N GLU A 20 -31.60 1.37 -1.24
CA GLU A 20 -30.55 0.46 -1.68
C GLU A 20 -29.73 -0.04 -0.48
N VAL A 21 -29.67 -1.36 -0.30
CA VAL A 21 -28.78 -1.97 0.69
C VAL A 21 -27.35 -1.83 0.18
N ALA A 22 -26.60 -0.90 0.78
CA ALA A 22 -25.16 -0.80 0.55
C ALA A 22 -24.47 -2.09 1.03
N SER A 23 -24.20 -2.99 0.09
CA SER A 23 -23.56 -4.29 0.35
C SER A 23 -22.04 -4.19 0.49
N GLU A 24 -21.44 -3.14 -0.07
CA GLU A 24 -20.02 -2.85 0.09
C GLU A 24 -19.78 -2.16 1.43
N ARG A 25 -19.41 -2.94 2.44
CA ARG A 25 -18.86 -2.36 3.66
C ARG A 25 -17.55 -1.65 3.30
N PRO A 26 -17.40 -0.34 3.59
CA PRO A 26 -16.14 0.34 3.36
C PRO A 26 -15.02 -0.43 4.06
N ARG A 27 -13.95 -0.77 3.33
CA ARG A 27 -12.80 -1.44 3.94
C ARG A 27 -12.32 -0.62 5.13
N ALA A 28 -12.11 -1.27 6.27
CA ALA A 28 -11.59 -0.62 7.46
C ALA A 28 -10.25 0.06 7.11
N LYS A 29 -10.18 1.38 7.32
CA LYS A 29 -8.94 2.16 7.14
C LYS A 29 -8.20 2.19 8.46
N ILE A 30 -6.98 1.67 8.49
CA ILE A 30 -6.09 1.75 9.66
C ILE A 30 -5.14 2.92 9.44
N VAL A 31 -5.07 3.83 10.41
CA VAL A 31 -4.15 4.96 10.39
C VAL A 31 -2.91 4.62 11.20
N HIS A 32 -1.74 4.65 10.54
CA HIS A 32 -0.45 4.57 11.21
C HIS A 32 0.15 5.97 11.30
N SER A 33 0.50 6.40 12.51
CA SER A 33 1.18 7.68 12.76
C SER A 33 2.66 7.44 13.04
N VAL A 34 3.52 8.14 12.31
CA VAL A 34 4.98 8.02 12.40
C VAL A 34 5.57 9.43 12.46
N ARG A 35 6.64 9.60 13.25
CA ARG A 35 7.43 10.83 13.24
C ARG A 35 8.60 10.65 12.27
N LEU A 36 8.68 11.49 11.26
CA LEU A 36 9.77 11.51 10.30
C LEU A 36 10.72 12.67 10.60
N PRO A 37 12.03 12.53 10.32
CA PRO A 37 12.91 13.67 10.17
C PRO A 37 12.35 14.67 9.15
N ALA A 38 12.60 15.96 9.36
CA ALA A 38 12.02 17.02 8.53
C ALA A 38 12.44 16.86 7.07
N GLU A 39 13.72 16.56 6.85
CA GLU A 39 14.31 16.35 5.53
C GLU A 39 13.67 15.19 4.75
N TRP A 40 13.16 14.16 5.45
CA TRP A 40 12.45 13.05 4.79
C TRP A 40 11.02 13.44 4.43
N SER A 41 10.37 14.23 5.28
CA SER A 41 9.04 14.76 4.98
C SER A 41 9.09 15.67 3.77
N GLU A 42 10.06 16.59 3.71
CA GLU A 42 10.24 17.50 2.57
C GLU A 42 10.51 16.75 1.26
N ALA A 43 11.38 15.75 1.30
CA ALA A 43 11.65 14.90 0.14
C ALA A 43 10.42 14.13 -0.34
N LEU A 44 9.59 13.64 0.59
CA LEU A 44 8.35 12.93 0.26
C LEU A 44 7.31 13.85 -0.40
N GLU A 45 7.14 15.06 0.13
CA GLU A 45 6.23 16.08 -0.42
C GLU A 45 6.66 16.48 -1.83
N ALA A 46 7.94 16.82 -2.01
CA ALA A 46 8.48 17.20 -3.32
C ALA A 46 8.30 16.09 -4.37
N GLU A 47 8.45 14.83 -3.98
CA GLU A 47 8.26 13.69 -4.87
C GLU A 47 6.79 13.43 -5.19
N ALA A 48 5.89 13.65 -4.23
CA ALA A 48 4.45 13.57 -4.44
C ALA A 48 3.98 14.64 -5.44
N ASP A 49 4.46 15.87 -5.28
CA ASP A 49 4.21 16.98 -6.19
C ASP A 49 4.73 16.67 -7.61
N ARG A 50 5.97 16.19 -7.72
CA ARG A 50 6.58 15.81 -9.01
C ARG A 50 5.76 14.75 -9.75
N ARG A 51 5.10 13.84 -9.02
CA ARG A 51 4.27 12.76 -9.58
C ARG A 51 2.78 13.12 -9.69
N GLY A 52 2.36 14.31 -9.23
CA GLY A 52 0.95 14.69 -9.20
C GLY A 52 0.09 13.78 -8.32
N THR A 53 0.64 13.29 -7.20
CA THR A 53 -0.04 12.39 -6.26
C THR A 53 0.01 12.95 -4.83
N THR A 54 -0.58 12.23 -3.88
CA THR A 54 -0.49 12.60 -2.46
C THR A 54 0.66 11.87 -1.76
N PRO A 55 1.29 12.45 -0.72
CA PRO A 55 2.30 11.78 0.09
C PRO A 55 1.83 10.43 0.65
N SER A 56 0.57 10.35 1.08
CA SER A 56 -0.01 9.10 1.60
C SER A 56 -0.11 8.02 0.53
N ARG A 57 -0.49 8.37 -0.70
CA ARG A 57 -0.54 7.42 -1.83
C ARG A 57 0.87 6.95 -2.19
N LEU A 58 1.82 7.87 -2.23
CA LEU A 58 3.22 7.58 -2.52
C LEU A 58 3.84 6.65 -1.47
N MET A 59 3.58 6.89 -0.18
CA MET A 59 3.98 6.01 0.92
C MET A 59 3.38 4.61 0.80
N GLN A 60 2.10 4.49 0.43
CA GLN A 60 1.47 3.19 0.19
C GLN A 60 2.15 2.43 -0.94
N ASP A 61 2.51 3.12 -2.04
CA ASP A 61 3.22 2.50 -3.16
C ASP A 61 4.62 2.02 -2.77
N PHE A 62 5.37 2.82 -1.99
CA PHE A 62 6.68 2.41 -1.49
C PHE A 62 6.59 1.23 -0.53
N ILE A 63 5.62 1.22 0.39
CA ILE A 63 5.39 0.10 1.31
C ILE A 63 5.03 -1.15 0.52
N LEU A 64 4.09 -1.07 -0.43
CA LEU A 64 3.67 -2.20 -1.24
C LEU A 64 4.85 -2.77 -2.04
N THR A 65 5.62 -1.89 -2.69
CA THR A 65 6.81 -2.28 -3.47
C THR A 65 7.85 -2.95 -2.58
N GLY A 66 8.15 -2.37 -1.42
CA GLY A 66 9.13 -2.93 -0.47
C GLY A 66 8.71 -4.27 0.11
N LEU A 67 7.42 -4.44 0.44
CA LEU A 67 6.86 -5.71 0.92
C LEU A 67 6.87 -6.77 -0.19
N GLN A 68 6.52 -6.41 -1.43
CA GLN A 68 6.57 -7.31 -2.57
C GLN A 68 8.01 -7.74 -2.90
N GLN A 69 8.97 -6.82 -2.87
CA GLN A 69 10.39 -7.12 -3.07
C GLN A 69 10.97 -8.01 -1.96
N SER A 70 10.58 -7.78 -0.71
CA SER A 70 11.01 -8.61 0.43
C SER A 70 10.37 -10.00 0.40
N SER A 71 9.13 -10.10 -0.10
CA SER A 71 8.48 -11.37 -0.43
C SER A 71 9.04 -12.03 -1.69
N ALA A 72 9.81 -11.30 -2.50
CA ALA A 72 10.41 -11.74 -3.76
C ALA A 72 11.91 -12.06 -3.64
N ALA A 73 12.46 -12.18 -2.43
CA ALA A 73 13.54 -13.14 -2.24
C ALA A 73 12.91 -14.53 -2.44
N PRO A 74 13.12 -15.21 -3.59
CA PRO A 74 12.55 -16.51 -3.75
C PRO A 74 13.38 -17.43 -2.86
N GLU A 75 12.82 -17.85 -1.73
CA GLU A 75 12.94 -19.27 -1.39
C GLU A 75 12.32 -20.05 -2.57
N GLY A 76 13.12 -20.21 -3.63
CA GLY A 76 12.66 -20.70 -4.92
C GLY A 76 13.84 -21.08 -5.80
N THR A 77 13.82 -22.30 -6.29
CA THR A 77 14.87 -22.87 -7.12
C THR A 77 14.96 -22.15 -8.46
N VAL A 78 16.05 -21.39 -8.67
CA VAL A 78 16.40 -20.87 -9.99
C VAL A 78 17.05 -21.99 -10.79
N VAL A 79 16.33 -22.56 -11.75
CA VAL A 79 16.90 -23.53 -12.69
C VAL A 79 17.61 -22.76 -13.80
N THR A 80 18.93 -22.90 -13.86
CA THR A 80 19.76 -22.30 -14.90
C THR A 80 20.73 -23.34 -15.45
N THR A 81 21.26 -23.09 -16.64
CA THR A 81 22.32 -23.95 -17.19
C THR A 81 23.66 -23.58 -16.59
N ARG A 82 24.57 -24.56 -16.47
CA ARG A 82 25.94 -24.32 -15.99
C ARG A 82 26.65 -23.22 -16.79
N ALA A 83 26.44 -23.16 -18.11
CA ALA A 83 27.04 -22.14 -18.97
C ALA A 83 26.50 -20.73 -18.68
N ALA A 84 25.18 -20.60 -18.41
CA ALA A 84 24.59 -19.32 -18.04
C ALA A 84 25.09 -18.84 -16.67
N LEU A 85 25.28 -19.76 -15.71
CA LEU A 85 25.87 -19.42 -14.41
C LEU A 85 27.31 -18.89 -14.54
N HIS A 86 28.16 -19.57 -15.32
CA HIS A 86 29.53 -19.09 -15.56
C HIS A 86 29.55 -17.68 -16.17
N ARG A 87 28.74 -17.42 -17.20
CA ARG A 87 28.65 -16.08 -17.80
C ARG A 87 28.19 -15.01 -16.80
N ALA A 88 27.25 -15.33 -15.93
CA ALA A 88 26.77 -14.40 -14.91
C ALA A 88 27.88 -14.06 -13.90
N LEU A 89 28.67 -15.04 -13.49
CA LEU A 89 29.82 -14.85 -12.59
C LEU A 89 30.92 -14.02 -13.27
N ASP A 90 31.26 -14.34 -14.51
CA ASP A 90 32.30 -13.62 -15.26
C ASP A 90 31.90 -12.15 -15.49
N ALA A 91 30.62 -11.89 -15.79
CA ALA A 91 30.09 -10.54 -15.90
C ALA A 91 30.11 -9.79 -14.57
N ALA A 92 29.75 -10.45 -13.46
CA ALA A 92 29.79 -9.84 -12.13
C ALA A 92 31.21 -9.48 -11.69
N LEU A 93 32.19 -10.34 -11.96
CA LEU A 93 33.61 -10.09 -11.66
C LEU A 93 34.21 -9.00 -12.55
N SER A 94 33.83 -8.97 -13.84
CA SER A 94 34.31 -7.94 -14.77
C SER A 94 33.73 -6.55 -14.47
N ASN A 95 32.51 -6.49 -13.94
CA ASN A 95 31.87 -5.22 -13.54
C ASN A 95 32.32 -4.72 -12.16
N ALA A 96 33.06 -5.54 -11.39
CA ALA A 96 33.58 -5.19 -10.08
C ALA A 96 35.03 -4.67 -10.11
N ALA A 97 35.69 -4.73 -11.27
CA ALA A 97 37.04 -4.23 -11.54
C ALA A 97 36.99 -2.86 -12.22
#